data_AF-A0A6P0RE20-F1
#
_entry.id   AF-A0A6P0RE20-F1
#
_cell.length_a   1.000
_cell.length_b   1.000
_cell.length_c   1.000
_cell.angle_alpha   90.00
_cell.angle_beta   90.00
_cell.angle_gamma   90.00
#
_symmetry.space_group_name_H-M   'P 1'
#
loop_
_entity.id
_entity.type
_entity.pdbx_description
1 polymer ?
#
loop_
_entity_poly.entity_id
_entity_poly.type
_entity_poly.pdbx_seq_one_letter_code
_entity_poly.pdbx_strand_id
1 'polypeptide(L)'
;MSSKEYKEQWITCALSDKNGKTSGRPKFKGRHYYNSFSYPQLSNANIVKNANGRCCVNLPKIGLVPFVYNRPIPVGFKVKTGTVIREADGYYISLTIEDKTTPVEVVEIQPTEQNSCMY
;
A
#
# COMPACT_ATOMS: atom_id res chain seq x y z
N MET A 1 -10.69 9.85 3.68
CA MET A 1 -10.66 10.92 2.67
C MET A 1 -10.69 12.27 3.34
N SER A 2 -9.85 13.18 2.86
CA SER A 2 -9.81 14.59 3.26
C SER A 2 -10.92 15.38 2.55
N SER A 3 -11.38 16.49 3.12
CA SER A 3 -12.46 17.32 2.54
C SER A 3 -12.15 17.87 1.13
N LYS A 4 -10.88 17.89 0.72
CA LYS A 4 -10.43 18.33 -0.62
C LYS A 4 -10.73 17.30 -1.72
N GLU A 5 -10.52 16.02 -1.41
CA GLU A 5 -10.73 14.88 -2.31
C GLU A 5 -12.21 14.69 -2.68
N TYR A 6 -13.11 15.14 -1.80
CA TYR A 6 -14.56 15.13 -2.01
C TYR A 6 -15.01 16.12 -3.10
N LYS A 7 -14.39 17.31 -3.15
CA LYS A 7 -14.74 18.31 -4.17
C LYS A 7 -14.26 17.89 -5.56
N GLU A 8 -13.07 17.30 -5.65
CA GLU A 8 -12.49 16.85 -6.92
C GLU A 8 -13.28 15.69 -7.54
N GLN A 9 -13.68 14.68 -6.75
CA GLN A 9 -14.54 13.59 -7.26
C GLN A 9 -15.93 14.06 -7.71
N TRP A 10 -16.49 15.09 -7.07
CA TRP A 10 -17.77 15.65 -7.50
C TRP A 10 -17.69 16.40 -8.83
N ILE A 11 -16.59 17.12 -9.08
CA ILE A 11 -16.38 17.88 -10.31
C ILE A 11 -16.20 16.93 -11.51
N THR A 12 -15.38 15.88 -11.38
CA THR A 12 -15.13 14.94 -12.49
C THR A 12 -16.35 14.13 -12.90
N CYS A 13 -17.21 13.76 -11.95
CA CYS A 13 -18.42 12.99 -12.26
C CYS A 13 -19.60 13.84 -12.78
N ALA A 14 -19.54 15.16 -12.59
CA ALA A 14 -20.51 16.10 -13.14
C ALA A 14 -20.14 16.55 -14.56
N LEU A 15 -18.85 16.53 -14.90
CA LEU A 15 -18.37 16.87 -16.23
C LEU A 15 -18.56 15.67 -17.18
N SER A 16 -19.20 15.93 -18.31
CA SER A 16 -19.31 14.97 -19.41
C SER A 16 -17.97 14.83 -20.13
N ASP A 17 -17.62 13.59 -20.50
CA ASP A 17 -16.46 13.33 -21.35
C ASP A 17 -16.63 14.00 -22.73
N LYS A 18 -15.55 14.04 -23.53
CA LYS A 18 -15.57 14.56 -24.92
C LYS A 18 -16.65 13.91 -25.81
N ASN A 19 -17.11 12.71 -25.43
CA ASN A 19 -18.16 11.94 -26.12
C ASN A 19 -19.57 12.14 -25.53
N GLY A 20 -19.78 13.13 -24.65
CA GLY A 20 -21.08 13.49 -24.06
C GLY A 20 -21.60 12.49 -23.02
N LYS A 21 -20.82 11.47 -22.65
CA LYS A 21 -21.20 10.50 -21.61
C LYS A 21 -20.78 11.01 -20.24
N THR A 22 -21.66 10.89 -19.25
CA THR A 22 -21.37 11.19 -17.85
C THR A 22 -21.03 9.89 -17.12
N SER A 23 -20.02 9.93 -16.25
CA SER A 23 -19.58 8.76 -15.47
C SER A 23 -20.55 8.38 -14.33
N GLY A 24 -21.61 9.17 -14.14
CA GLY A 24 -22.60 8.98 -13.09
C GLY A 24 -22.10 9.43 -11.72
N ARG A 25 -23.03 9.60 -10.78
CA ARG A 25 -22.72 10.10 -9.43
C ARG A 25 -21.83 9.10 -8.66
N PRO A 26 -20.79 9.54 -7.94
CA PRO A 26 -19.97 8.66 -7.11
C PRO A 26 -20.83 7.86 -6.13
N LYS A 27 -20.72 6.53 -6.16
CA LYS A 27 -21.36 5.65 -5.18
C LYS A 27 -20.36 5.33 -4.08
N PHE A 28 -20.41 6.09 -2.98
CA PHE A 28 -19.59 5.80 -1.81
C PHE A 28 -19.96 4.44 -1.22
N LYS A 29 -18.94 3.66 -0.88
CA LYS A 29 -19.13 2.36 -0.23
C LYS A 29 -19.42 2.58 1.26
N GLY A 30 -20.37 1.80 1.79
CA GLY A 30 -20.67 1.80 3.23
C GLY A 30 -19.57 1.15 4.06
N ARG A 31 -19.64 1.29 5.39
CA ARG A 31 -18.63 0.81 6.35
C ARG A 31 -18.26 -0.67 6.18
N HIS A 32 -19.20 -1.52 5.81
CA HIS A 32 -18.99 -2.97 5.70
C HIS A 32 -18.15 -3.40 4.50
N TYR A 33 -17.99 -2.54 3.49
CA TYR A 33 -17.23 -2.86 2.27
C TYR A 33 -15.71 -2.72 2.44
N TYR A 34 -15.24 -2.04 3.48
CA TYR A 34 -13.82 -1.85 3.72
C TYR A 34 -13.30 -2.96 4.62
N ASN A 35 -12.47 -3.84 4.07
CA ASN A 35 -11.77 -4.88 4.82
C ASN A 35 -10.30 -4.55 5.08
N SER A 36 -9.74 -3.55 4.40
CA SER A 36 -8.34 -3.17 4.61
C SER A 36 -8.15 -1.65 4.56
N PHE A 37 -7.09 -1.20 5.22
CA PHE A 37 -6.59 0.16 5.09
C PHE A 37 -5.06 0.16 5.11
N SER A 38 -4.49 0.95 4.21
CA SER A 38 -3.04 1.02 3.98
C SER A 38 -2.47 2.35 4.47
N TYR A 39 -1.35 2.25 5.18
CA TYR A 39 -0.51 3.37 5.57
C TYR A 39 0.71 3.42 4.65
N PRO A 40 0.71 4.28 3.61
CA PRO A 40 1.77 4.34 2.61
C PRO A 40 3.11 4.84 3.15
N GLN A 41 3.10 5.43 4.34
CA GLN A 41 4.28 6.00 4.97
C GLN A 41 4.33 5.57 6.43
N LEU A 42 4.65 4.29 6.65
CA LEU A 42 4.86 3.71 7.96
C LEU A 42 6.34 3.86 8.35
N SER A 43 6.83 5.10 8.42
CA SER A 43 8.28 5.39 8.48
C SER A 43 9.00 4.68 9.65
N ASN A 44 9.91 3.79 9.28
CA ASN A 44 11.15 3.25 9.91
C ASN A 44 11.24 2.88 11.41
N ALA A 45 10.34 3.29 12.30
CA ALA A 45 10.48 3.06 13.75
C ALA A 45 9.28 2.35 14.39
N ASN A 46 8.39 1.77 13.58
CA ASN A 46 7.08 1.40 14.10
C ASN A 46 7.06 0.04 14.79
N ILE A 47 8.02 -0.87 14.52
CA ILE A 47 8.04 -2.17 15.19
C ILE A 47 8.92 -2.08 16.44
N VAL A 48 8.27 -1.94 17.59
CA VAL A 48 8.90 -1.81 18.91
C VAL A 48 8.63 -3.07 19.71
N LYS A 49 9.59 -3.52 20.52
CA LYS A 49 9.33 -4.56 21.53
C LYS A 49 8.78 -3.88 22.79
N ASN A 50 7.62 -4.33 23.26
CA ASN A 50 7.06 -3.89 24.54
C ASN A 50 7.87 -4.44 25.73
N ALA A 51 7.63 -3.88 26.92
CA ALA A 51 8.24 -4.33 28.18
C ALA A 51 8.08 -5.85 28.45
N ASN A 52 7.01 -6.45 27.93
CA ASN A 52 6.72 -7.89 28.05
C ASN A 52 7.36 -8.74 26.92
N GLY A 53 8.28 -8.17 26.13
CA GLY A 53 8.98 -8.85 25.04
C GLY A 53 8.18 -9.08 23.75
N ARG A 54 6.94 -8.57 23.66
CA ARG A 54 6.08 -8.73 22.47
C ARG A 54 6.35 -7.65 21.41
N CYS A 55 6.34 -8.04 20.14
CA CYS A 55 6.44 -7.10 19.03
C CYS A 55 5.15 -6.28 18.88
N CYS A 56 5.29 -4.98 18.71
CA CYS A 56 4.19 -4.04 18.60
C CYS A 56 4.43 -3.08 17.45
N VAL A 57 3.38 -2.70 16.72
CA VAL A 57 3.43 -1.74 15.64
C VAL A 57 2.77 -0.43 16.07
N ASN A 58 3.46 0.70 15.90
CA ASN A 58 2.85 2.01 16.09
C ASN A 58 2.11 2.41 14.80
N LEU A 59 0.78 2.49 14.87
CA LEU A 59 -0.07 2.90 13.77
C LEU A 59 -0.54 4.34 13.99
N PRO A 60 -0.42 5.24 12.99
CA PRO A 60 -0.97 6.58 13.10
C PRO A 60 -2.45 6.55 13.46
N LYS A 61 -2.84 7.35 14.47
CA LYS A 61 -4.20 7.47 15.05
C LYS A 61 -4.70 6.30 15.89
N ILE A 62 -4.24 5.07 15.66
CA ILE A 62 -4.62 3.90 16.48
C ILE A 62 -3.68 3.78 17.69
N GLY A 63 -2.41 4.12 17.52
CA GLY A 63 -1.37 3.99 18.53
C GLY A 63 -0.63 2.66 18.46
N LEU A 64 -0.09 2.23 19.59
CA LEU A 64 0.76 1.05 19.70
C LEU A 64 -0.08 -0.23 19.77
N VAL A 65 0.03 -1.10 18.76
CA VAL A 65 -0.74 -2.33 18.64
C VAL A 65 0.18 -3.55 18.75
N PRO A 66 0.02 -4.43 19.75
CA PRO A 66 0.78 -5.68 19.81
C PRO A 66 0.32 -6.64 18.72
N PHE A 67 1.26 -7.34 18.11
CA PHE A 67 0.97 -8.34 17.09
C PHE A 67 1.92 -9.52 17.17
N VAL A 68 1.48 -10.66 16.62
CA VAL A 68 2.31 -11.86 16.54
C VAL A 68 3.24 -11.74 15.34
N TYR A 69 4.54 -11.86 15.58
CA TYR A 69 5.56 -11.64 14.57
C TYR A 69 6.17 -12.96 14.10
N ASN A 70 5.63 -13.51 13.02
CA ASN A 70 6.02 -14.83 12.52
C ASN A 70 7.33 -14.81 11.69
N ARG A 71 7.58 -13.72 10.95
CA ARG A 71 8.78 -13.58 10.11
C ARG A 71 9.56 -12.32 10.52
N PRO A 72 10.75 -12.45 11.14
CA PRO A 72 11.57 -11.30 11.44
C PRO A 72 12.03 -10.60 10.16
N ILE A 73 11.99 -9.27 10.14
CA ILE A 73 12.49 -8.45 9.04
C ILE A 73 14.02 -8.56 9.06
N PRO A 74 14.64 -8.87 7.91
CA PRO A 74 16.09 -8.92 7.80
C PRO A 74 16.73 -7.57 8.12
N VAL A 75 17.94 -7.61 8.66
CA VAL A 75 18.69 -6.40 9.07
C VAL A 75 19.02 -5.55 7.84
N GLY A 76 18.86 -4.23 7.93
CA GLY A 76 19.15 -3.28 6.86
C GLY A 76 17.95 -2.88 6.00
N PHE A 77 16.81 -3.56 6.17
CA PHE A 77 15.60 -3.29 5.40
C PHE A 77 14.69 -2.27 6.06
N LYS A 78 14.05 -1.41 5.26
CA LYS A 78 13.15 -0.35 5.73
C LYS A 78 11.70 -0.69 5.43
N VAL A 79 10.82 -0.58 6.42
CA VAL A 79 9.38 -0.74 6.20
C VAL A 79 8.84 0.53 5.54
N LYS A 80 8.18 0.36 4.39
CA LYS A 80 7.59 1.45 3.62
C LYS A 80 6.11 1.60 3.94
N THR A 81 5.37 0.51 3.77
CA THR A 81 3.90 0.50 3.82
C THR A 81 3.42 -0.55 4.82
N GLY A 82 2.41 -0.22 5.61
CA GLY A 82 1.69 -1.19 6.45
C GLY A 82 0.22 -1.23 6.07
N THR A 83 -0.30 -2.39 5.72
CA THR A 83 -1.72 -2.60 5.42
C THR A 83 -2.34 -3.44 6.50
N VAL A 84 -3.34 -2.91 7.19
CA VAL A 84 -4.15 -3.65 8.16
C VAL A 84 -5.31 -4.27 7.39
N ILE A 85 -5.52 -5.57 7.56
CA ILE A 85 -6.53 -6.37 6.88
C ILE A 85 -7.41 -7.01 7.96
N ARG A 86 -8.72 -6.93 7.79
CA ARG A 86 -9.73 -7.59 8.60
C ARG A 86 -10.25 -8.79 7.84
N GLU A 87 -9.95 -9.97 8.36
CA GLU A 87 -10.50 -11.25 7.92
C GLU A 87 -11.48 -11.78 8.97
N ALA A 88 -12.11 -12.94 8.71
CA ALA A 88 -13.05 -13.55 9.64
C ALA A 88 -12.41 -13.92 11.00
N ASP A 89 -11.16 -14.40 10.97
CA ASP A 89 -10.43 -14.86 12.15
C ASP A 89 -9.86 -13.71 12.98
N GLY A 90 -9.71 -12.51 12.39
CA GLY A 90 -9.20 -11.34 13.09
C GLY A 90 -8.47 -10.34 12.19
N TYR A 91 -7.54 -9.60 12.80
CA TYR A 91 -6.78 -8.55 12.15
C TYR A 91 -5.35 -8.99 11.84
N TYR A 92 -4.96 -8.77 10.60
CA TYR A 92 -3.63 -9.07 10.08
C TYR A 92 -2.95 -7.80 9.60
N ILE A 93 -1.62 -7.80 9.61
CA ILE A 93 -0.82 -6.68 9.15
C ILE A 93 0.15 -7.17 8.08
N SER A 94 -0.03 -6.67 6.87
CA SER A 94 0.88 -6.88 5.75
C SER A 94 1.87 -5.73 5.69
N LEU A 95 3.15 -6.02 5.87
CA LEU A 95 4.23 -5.03 5.83
C LEU A 95 4.97 -5.14 4.50
N THR A 96 5.04 -4.05 3.76
CA THR A 96 5.86 -3.93 2.55
C THR A 96 7.18 -3.30 2.91
N ILE A 97 8.25 -3.96 2.50
CA ILE A 97 9.62 -3.62 2.82
C ILE A 97 10.28 -3.07 1.55
N GLU A 98 11.08 -2.03 1.68
CA GLU A 98 11.89 -1.46 0.62
C GLU A 98 13.38 -1.72 0.90
N ASP A 99 14.09 -2.19 -0.12
CA ASP A 99 15.55 -2.22 -0.17
C ASP A 99 16.02 -1.22 -1.22
N LYS A 100 16.98 -0.38 -0.84
CA LYS A 100 17.57 0.65 -1.71
C LYS A 100 18.95 0.26 -2.25
N THR A 101 19.52 -0.82 -1.73
CA THR A 101 20.88 -1.25 -2.05
C THR A 101 20.92 -2.05 -3.35
N THR A 102 19.84 -2.71 -3.73
CA THR A 102 19.81 -3.53 -4.96
C THR A 102 19.80 -2.62 -6.20
N PRO A 103 20.88 -2.57 -7.01
CA PRO A 103 20.87 -1.84 -8.27
C PRO A 103 19.91 -2.57 -9.23
N VAL A 104 19.03 -1.81 -9.88
CA VAL A 104 18.27 -2.33 -11.01
C VAL A 104 19.26 -2.46 -12.15
N GLU A 105 19.70 -3.69 -12.43
CA GLU A 105 20.42 -3.98 -13.67
C GLU A 105 19.44 -3.77 -14.83
N VAL A 106 19.45 -2.56 -15.39
CA VAL A 106 18.85 -2.32 -16.69
C VAL A 106 19.75 -3.02 -17.68
N VAL A 107 19.45 -4.30 -17.96
CA VAL A 107 20.06 -4.98 -19.08
C VAL A 107 19.53 -4.30 -20.33
N GLU A 108 20.31 -3.40 -20.91
CA GLU A 108 20.05 -2.88 -22.25
C GLU A 108 20.11 -4.07 -23.21
N ILE A 109 18.94 -4.63 -23.55
CA ILE A 109 18.82 -5.64 -24.59
C ILE A 109 19.15 -5.00 -25.94
N GLN A 110 20.43 -5.03 -26.30
CA GLN A 110 20.85 -4.66 -27.65
C GLN A 110 20.31 -5.73 -28.62
N PRO A 111 19.48 -5.35 -29.62
CA PRO A 111 19.05 -6.30 -30.63
C PRO A 111 20.30 -6.80 -31.38
N THR A 112 20.72 -8.01 -31.07
CA THR A 112 21.81 -8.69 -31.77
C THR A 112 21.19 -9.60 -32.82
N GLU A 113 21.88 -9.83 -33.94
CA GLU A 113 21.37 -10.57 -35.10
C GLU A 113 20.82 -11.98 -34.78
N GLN A 114 21.23 -12.58 -33.65
CA GLN A 114 20.72 -13.87 -33.17
C GLN A 114 19.29 -13.80 -32.59
N ASN A 115 18.81 -12.62 -32.20
CA ASN A 115 17.48 -12.41 -31.61
C ASN A 115 16.45 -11.88 -32.63
N SER A 116 16.92 -11.52 -33.83
CA SER A 116 16.05 -11.23 -34.98
C SER A 116 15.66 -12.53 -35.68
N CYS A 117 14.44 -13.00 -35.45
CA CYS A 117 13.78 -13.93 -36.35
C CYS A 117 13.57 -13.21 -37.69
N MET A 118 14.46 -13.46 -38.65
CA MET A 118 14.27 -13.04 -40.04
C MET A 118 13.37 -14.07 -40.74
N TYR A 119 12.27 -13.62 -41.33
CA TYR A 119 11.60 -14.33 -42.42
C TYR A 119 12.22 -13.89 -43.75
#